data_AF-A0A841U825-F1
#
_entry.id   AF-A0A841U825-F1
#
_cell.length_a   1.000
_cell.length_b   1.000
_cell.length_c   1.000
_cell.angle_alpha   90.00
_cell.angle_beta   90.00
_cell.angle_gamma   90.00
#
_symmetry.space_group_name_H-M   'P 1'
#
loop_
_entity.id
_entity.type
_entity.pdbx_description
1 polymer ?
#
loop_
_entity_poly.entity_id
_entity_poly.type
_entity_poly.pdbx_seq_one_letter_code
_entity_poly.pdbx_strand_id
1 'polypeptide(L)'
;MSKITEVHVVDFNDQMMRKGSSYRIFKTPYNDYSFEINYPVDVFEKDRPMIYPNTEFYSILVGFFITKGIQITFNNTGSTFWTNDQ
;
A
#
# COMPACT_ATOMS: atom_id res chain seq x y z
N MET A 1 12.34 4.42 -14.10
CA MET A 1 11.18 3.50 -14.09
C MET A 1 9.90 4.34 -14.02
N SER A 2 8.72 3.72 -13.92
CA SER A 2 7.44 4.42 -13.75
C SER A 2 7.18 4.71 -12.26
N LYS A 3 6.70 5.92 -11.94
CA LYS A 3 6.34 6.32 -10.56
C LYS A 3 4.95 5.81 -10.17
N ILE A 4 4.73 5.59 -8.87
CA ILE A 4 3.39 5.35 -8.33
C ILE A 4 2.58 6.67 -8.41
N THR A 5 1.34 6.58 -8.90
CA THR A 5 0.44 7.71 -9.06
C THR A 5 -0.79 7.53 -8.16
N GLU A 6 -1.54 8.60 -7.93
CA GLU A 6 -2.81 8.54 -7.21
C GLU A 6 -3.82 7.60 -7.88
N VAL A 7 -3.84 7.55 -9.22
CA VAL A 7 -4.69 6.62 -9.97
C VAL A 7 -4.37 5.16 -9.63
N HIS A 8 -3.08 4.82 -9.49
CA HIS A 8 -2.68 3.46 -9.09
C HIS A 8 -3.13 3.14 -7.66
N VAL A 9 -3.08 4.13 -6.76
CA VAL A 9 -3.53 3.98 -5.37
C VAL A 9 -5.02 3.71 -5.31
N VAL A 10 -5.82 4.50 -6.02
CA VAL A 10 -7.29 4.34 -6.08
C VAL A 10 -7.66 2.97 -6.66
N ASP A 11 -7.08 2.59 -7.81
CA ASP A 11 -7.35 1.31 -8.49
C ASP A 11 -7.03 0.10 -7.58
N PHE A 12 -5.86 0.13 -6.92
CA PHE A 12 -5.49 -0.91 -5.96
C PHE A 12 -6.46 -0.98 -4.77
N ASN A 13 -6.77 0.17 -4.16
CA ASN A 13 -7.64 0.22 -2.99
C ASN A 13 -9.07 -0.26 -3.30
N ASP A 14 -9.59 0.07 -4.48
CA ASP A 14 -10.87 -0.44 -4.97
C ASP A 14 -10.84 -1.97 -5.17
N GLN A 15 -9.75 -2.51 -5.73
CA GLN A 15 -9.58 -3.95 -5.87
C GLN A 15 -9.55 -4.64 -4.50
N MET A 16 -8.85 -4.08 -3.52
CA MET A 16 -8.77 -4.64 -2.17
C MET A 16 -10.12 -4.57 -1.44
N MET A 17 -10.90 -3.51 -1.66
CA MET A 17 -12.26 -3.37 -1.15
C MET A 17 -13.18 -4.46 -1.71
N ARG A 18 -13.16 -4.70 -3.02
CA ARG A 18 -13.96 -5.76 -3.66
C ARG A 18 -13.58 -7.17 -3.18
N LYS A 19 -12.33 -7.35 -2.76
CA LYS A 19 -11.83 -8.59 -2.15
C LYS A 19 -12.15 -8.73 -0.66
N GLY A 20 -12.82 -7.75 -0.06
CA GLY A 20 -13.14 -7.76 1.38
C GLY A 20 -11.93 -7.53 2.29
N SER A 21 -10.80 -7.08 1.75
CA SER A 21 -9.66 -6.72 2.57
C SER A 21 -9.96 -5.43 3.33
N SER A 22 -9.52 -5.36 4.59
CA SER A 22 -9.55 -4.12 5.36
C SER A 22 -8.29 -3.26 5.12
N TYR A 23 -7.21 -3.81 4.58
CA TYR A 23 -5.97 -3.06 4.28
C TYR A 23 -6.07 -2.22 3.02
N ARG A 24 -5.48 -1.04 3.06
CA ARG A 24 -5.35 -0.06 1.98
C ARG A 24 -3.92 0.49 1.94
N ILE A 25 -3.58 1.17 0.85
CA ILE A 25 -2.35 1.95 0.75
C ILE A 25 -2.66 3.44 0.77
N PHE A 26 -1.83 4.20 1.48
CA PHE A 26 -1.98 5.65 1.68
C PHE A 26 -0.67 6.34 1.33
N LYS A 27 -0.76 7.56 0.77
CA LYS A 27 0.44 8.38 0.58
C LYS A 27 0.94 8.84 1.95
N THR A 28 2.23 8.67 2.19
CA THR A 28 2.86 9.04 3.45
C THR A 28 2.82 10.56 3.64
N PRO A 29 2.50 11.10 4.83
CA PRO A 29 2.48 12.55 5.03
C PRO A 29 3.88 13.17 5.07
N TYR A 30 4.90 12.35 5.34
CA TYR A 30 6.28 12.81 5.57
C TYR A 30 7.11 12.98 4.29
N ASN A 31 6.67 12.42 3.15
CA ASN A 31 7.34 12.60 1.86
C ASN A 31 6.42 12.29 0.67
N ASP A 32 6.83 12.73 -0.52
CA ASP A 32 6.00 12.63 -1.73
C ASP A 32 6.10 11.29 -2.50
N TYR A 33 7.02 10.41 -2.13
CA TYR A 33 7.42 9.27 -2.95
C TYR A 33 7.17 7.90 -2.31
N SER A 34 6.78 7.84 -1.04
CA SER A 34 6.50 6.59 -0.33
C SER A 34 5.03 6.46 0.05
N PHE A 35 4.61 5.21 0.25
CA PHE A 35 3.25 4.83 0.57
C PHE A 35 3.25 3.87 1.76
N GLU A 36 2.27 4.01 2.63
CA GLU A 36 2.06 3.18 3.81
C GLU A 36 0.91 2.20 3.59
N ILE A 37 1.07 0.98 4.08
CA ILE A 37 0.00 -0.01 4.14
C ILE A 37 -0.66 0.11 5.51
N ASN A 38 -1.96 0.43 5.54
CA ASN A 38 -2.69 0.60 6.78
C ASN A 38 -4.19 0.28 6.60
N TYR A 39 -4.94 0.31 7.68
CA TYR A 39 -6.41 0.30 7.62
C TYR A 39 -6.93 1.74 7.45
N PRO A 40 -8.09 1.94 6.82
CA PRO A 40 -8.78 3.23 6.90
C PRO A 40 -8.99 3.55 8.37
N VAL A 41 -8.50 4.71 8.82
CA VAL A 41 -8.68 5.14 10.21
C VAL A 41 -10.18 5.37 10.42
N ASP A 42 -10.83 4.43 11.07
CA ASP A 42 -12.08 4.72 11.76
C ASP A 42 -11.72 5.53 13.02
N VAL A 43 -12.34 6.70 13.19
CA VAL A 43 -12.11 7.59 14.34
C VAL A 43 -12.45 6.91 15.68
N PHE A 44 -13.17 5.79 15.65
CA PHE A 44 -13.52 4.97 16.81
C PHE A 44 -12.56 3.80 17.08
N GLU A 45 -11.60 3.51 16.19
CA GLU A 45 -10.71 2.34 16.29
C GLU A 45 -9.25 2.71 16.59
N LYS A 46 -9.06 3.71 17.46
CA LYS A 46 -7.74 4.31 17.76
C LYS A 46 -6.74 3.36 18.43
N ASP A 47 -7.19 2.23 18.97
CA ASP A 47 -6.40 1.31 19.80
C ASP A 47 -6.29 -0.12 19.24
N ARG A 48 -6.50 -0.35 17.94
CA ARG A 48 -6.28 -1.69 17.38
C ARG A 48 -4.77 -2.02 17.34
N PRO A 49 -4.38 -3.25 17.74
CA PRO A 49 -3.01 -3.69 17.57
C PRO A 49 -2.60 -3.56 16.11
N MET A 50 -1.36 -3.14 15.88
CA MET A 50 -0.80 -3.00 14.54
C MET A 50 -0.80 -4.39 13.87
N ILE A 51 -1.83 -4.67 13.06
CA ILE A 51 -1.91 -5.92 12.31
C ILE A 51 -1.03 -5.73 11.08
N TYR A 52 -0.04 -6.60 10.93
CA TYR A 52 0.80 -6.62 9.74
C TYR A 52 0.05 -7.32 8.59
N PRO A 53 0.14 -6.80 7.35
CA PRO A 53 -0.44 -7.47 6.20
C PRO A 53 0.08 -8.90 6.06
N ASN A 54 -0.76 -9.81 5.59
CA ASN A 54 -0.36 -11.20 5.37
C ASN A 54 0.36 -11.36 4.01
N THR A 55 0.96 -12.53 3.78
CA THR A 55 1.66 -12.87 2.53
C THR A 55 0.77 -12.72 1.29
N GLU A 56 -0.53 -12.99 1.41
CA GLU A 56 -1.48 -12.85 0.30
C GLU A 56 -1.63 -11.38 -0.12
N PHE A 57 -1.81 -10.46 0.84
CA PHE A 57 -1.88 -9.04 0.57
C PHE A 57 -0.62 -8.54 -0.15
N TYR A 58 0.57 -8.91 0.35
CA TYR A 58 1.84 -8.53 -0.30
C TYR A 58 1.95 -9.09 -1.72
N SER A 59 1.52 -10.32 -1.94
CA SER A 59 1.54 -10.93 -3.27
C SER A 59 0.63 -10.16 -4.25
N ILE A 60 -0.56 -9.74 -3.79
CA ILE A 60 -1.48 -8.93 -4.60
C ILE A 60 -0.90 -7.53 -4.86
N LEU A 61 -0.33 -6.88 -3.83
CA LEU A 61 0.29 -5.56 -3.95
C LEU A 61 1.44 -5.54 -4.96
N VAL A 62 2.38 -6.47 -4.81
CA VAL A 62 3.53 -6.58 -5.71
C VAL A 62 3.06 -6.94 -7.12
N GLY A 63 2.16 -7.91 -7.25
CA GLY A 63 1.59 -8.32 -8.54
C GLY A 63 0.91 -7.16 -9.26
N PHE A 64 0.09 -6.37 -8.54
CA PHE A 64 -0.57 -5.19 -9.08
C PHE A 64 0.43 -4.20 -9.68
N PHE A 65 1.45 -3.79 -8.94
CA PHE A 65 2.42 -2.80 -9.42
C PHE A 65 3.31 -3.33 -10.56
N ILE A 66 3.66 -4.63 -10.55
CA ILE A 66 4.35 -5.27 -11.67
C ILE A 66 3.52 -5.16 -12.96
N THR A 67 2.20 -5.34 -12.91
CA THR A 67 1.35 -5.19 -14.11
C THR A 67 1.36 -3.78 -14.70
N LYS A 68 1.74 -2.78 -13.90
CA LYS A 68 1.89 -1.37 -14.32
C LYS A 68 3.34 -1.01 -14.69
N GLY A 69 4.26 -1.99 -14.70
CA GLY A 69 5.68 -1.76 -14.95
C GLY A 69 6.40 -1.03 -13.80
N ILE A 70 5.87 -1.13 -12.58
CA ILE A 70 6.39 -0.47 -11.38
C ILE A 70 7.01 -1.52 -10.46
N GLN A 71 8.28 -1.35 -10.15
CA GLN A 71 8.97 -2.13 -9.13
C GLN A 71 8.96 -1.37 -7.80
N ILE A 72 8.48 -2.03 -6.74
CA ILE A 72 8.39 -1.45 -5.41
C ILE A 72 9.42 -2.08 -4.46
N THR A 73 9.91 -1.28 -3.53
CA THR A 73 10.83 -1.64 -2.45
C THR A 73 10.15 -1.35 -1.13
N PHE A 74 10.39 -2.20 -0.13
CA PHE A 74 9.80 -2.07 1.19
C PHE A 74 10.84 -1.62 2.23
N ASN A 75 10.37 -1.00 3.30
CA ASN A 75 11.15 -0.87 4.53
C ASN A 75 11.29 -2.22 5.27
N ASN A 76 12.10 -2.24 6.32
CA ASN A 76 12.38 -3.46 7.09
C ASN A 76 11.15 -4.10 7.75
N THR A 77 10.11 -3.32 8.02
CA THR A 77 8.85 -3.79 8.64
C THR A 77 7.81 -4.19 7.60
N GLY A 78 8.05 -3.95 6.31
CA GLY A 78 7.09 -4.17 5.24
C GLY A 78 5.88 -3.23 5.28
N SER A 79 5.84 -2.25 6.17
CA SER A 79 4.68 -1.35 6.35
C SER A 79 4.68 -0.17 5.40
N THR A 80 5.84 0.16 4.82
CA THR A 80 6.02 1.30 3.92
C THR A 80 6.78 0.84 2.68
N PHE A 81 6.44 1.39 1.51
CA PHE A 81 7.09 1.06 0.25
C PHE A 81 7.21 2.26 -0.70
N TRP A 82 8.12 2.19 -1.67
CA TRP A 82 8.42 3.23 -2.67
C TRP A 82 9.02 2.63 -3.95
N THR A 83 9.25 3.44 -4.98
CA THR A 83 9.98 3.06 -6.21
C THR A 83 11.44 3.51 -6.13
N ASN A 84 12.39 2.69 -6.60
CA ASN A 84 13.84 2.95 -6.50
C ASN A 84 14.40 4.07 -7.43
N ASP A 85 13.55 4.86 -8.09
CA ASP A 85 13.99 5.98 -8.95
C ASP A 85 14.37 7.24 -8.12
N GLN A 86 15.14 7.08 -7.04
CA GLN A 86 15.86 8.24 -6.48
C GLN A 86 16.90 8.73 -7.48
#